data_AF-A0A940L6I9-F1
#
_entry.id   AF-A0A940L6I9-F1
#
_cell.length_a   1.000
_cell.length_b   1.000
_cell.length_c   1.000
_cell.angle_alpha   90.00
_cell.angle_beta   90.00
_cell.angle_gamma   90.00
#
_symmetry.space_group_name_H-M   'P 1'
#
loop_
_entity.id
_entity.type
_entity.pdbx_description
1 polymer ?
#
loop_
_entity_poly.entity_id
_entity_poly.type
_entity_poly.pdbx_seq_one_letter_code
_entity_poly.pdbx_strand_id
1 'polypeptide(L)'
;MRKPIQLLTAGMFLVLGACTGHPGYHIEEYKEVKFEDLPADVKIPSKAWDLLSFKEPSAGGEAAHGGGEGHSEKKEGEDKKGSSKDIVFSEVTVFLVQKNPDVIKGEAVKIELPRGGGEIDISQYLTGGRGSFYVGFEFPEFKDSTAQKVLFVSQARKRKLGDEIFGAGCNQILDITKKYMLAMKGEGLKVNTTRERYASTLGGLFLFSAQKGDSIHVAQVRFTDSQHPNLFCEGL
;
A
#
# COMPACT_ATOMS: atom_id res chain seq x y z
N MET A 1 50.14 5.59 57.31
CA MET A 1 50.98 5.73 56.11
C MET A 1 50.29 5.03 54.94
N ARG A 2 50.01 5.80 53.87
CA ARG A 2 49.63 5.46 52.48
C ARG A 2 48.87 4.15 52.20
N LYS A 3 47.57 4.27 51.87
CA LYS A 3 46.84 3.29 51.06
C LYS A 3 46.90 3.71 49.57
N PRO A 4 47.12 2.80 48.62
CA PRO A 4 47.04 3.12 47.19
C PRO A 4 45.59 3.17 46.73
N ILE A 5 45.25 4.22 45.97
CA ILE A 5 43.99 4.40 45.28
C ILE A 5 44.07 3.58 44.00
N GLN A 6 43.25 2.52 43.90
CA GLN A 6 43.01 1.84 42.63
C GLN A 6 42.02 2.66 41.80
N LEU A 7 42.53 3.28 40.74
CA LEU A 7 41.72 3.87 39.67
C LEU A 7 41.15 2.71 38.83
N LEU A 8 39.91 2.32 39.10
CA LEU A 8 39.13 1.47 38.19
C LEU A 8 38.51 2.38 37.13
N THR A 9 39.21 2.55 36.01
CA THR A 9 38.65 3.09 34.78
C THR A 9 37.64 2.09 34.22
N ALA A 10 36.38 2.25 34.61
CA ALA A 10 35.26 1.60 33.95
C ALA A 10 35.09 2.22 32.56
N GLY A 11 35.66 1.55 31.55
CA GLY A 11 35.41 1.83 30.15
C GLY A 11 33.94 1.59 29.85
N MET A 12 33.18 2.69 29.82
CA MET A 12 31.80 2.72 29.33
C MET A 12 31.85 2.44 27.83
N PHE A 13 31.73 1.16 27.45
CA PHE A 13 31.41 0.76 26.09
C PHE A 13 30.01 1.28 25.78
N LEU A 14 29.95 2.46 25.18
CA LEU A 14 28.83 2.93 24.39
C LEU A 14 28.67 1.95 23.23
N VAL A 15 27.81 0.96 23.43
CA VAL A 15 27.27 0.14 22.33
C VAL A 15 26.42 1.10 21.51
N LEU A 16 27.03 1.70 20.49
CA LEU A 16 26.32 2.30 19.38
C LEU A 16 25.57 1.16 18.70
N GLY A 17 24.35 0.90 19.17
CA GLY A 17 23.39 0.08 18.46
C GLY A 17 23.23 0.70 17.08
N ALA A 18 23.84 0.06 16.09
CA ALA A 18 23.65 0.41 14.70
C ALA A 18 22.14 0.42 14.45
N CYS A 19 21.59 1.59 14.12
CA CYS A 19 20.26 1.69 13.53
C CYS A 19 20.31 1.02 12.16
N THR A 20 20.27 -0.31 12.12
CA THR A 20 19.95 -1.05 10.92
C THR A 20 18.51 -0.70 10.60
N GLY A 21 18.33 0.21 9.64
CA GLY A 21 17.06 0.82 9.24
C GLY A 21 16.11 -0.18 8.59
N HIS A 22 15.57 -1.10 9.39
CA HIS A 22 14.48 -1.97 8.98
C HIS A 22 13.17 -1.22 9.21
N PRO A 23 12.19 -1.31 8.30
CA PRO A 23 10.91 -0.65 8.48
C PRO A 23 10.29 -1.08 9.81
N GLY A 24 9.62 -0.19 10.52
CA GLY A 24 9.06 -0.47 11.87
C GLY A 24 7.96 -1.54 11.89
N TYR A 25 7.48 -1.97 10.73
CA TYR A 25 6.60 -3.13 10.57
C TYR A 25 7.36 -4.45 10.34
N HIS A 26 8.70 -4.44 10.37
CA HIS A 26 9.57 -5.62 10.38
C HIS A 26 10.00 -5.91 11.82
N ILE A 27 9.36 -6.87 12.47
CA ILE A 27 9.75 -7.38 13.79
C ILE A 27 10.29 -8.82 13.70
N GLU A 28 10.83 -9.34 14.80
CA GLU A 28 11.52 -10.64 14.84
C GLU A 28 10.56 -11.84 14.70
N GLU A 29 9.34 -11.73 15.25
CA GLU A 29 8.39 -12.84 15.30
C GLU A 29 7.02 -12.44 14.72
N TYR A 30 6.44 -13.32 13.89
CA TYR A 30 5.10 -13.15 13.34
C TYR A 30 4.26 -14.41 13.52
N LYS A 31 2.96 -14.21 13.72
CA LYS A 31 1.98 -15.21 13.34
C LYS A 31 1.80 -15.18 11.81
N GLU A 32 2.20 -16.26 11.14
CA GLU A 32 2.02 -16.39 9.69
C GLU A 32 0.63 -16.89 9.32
N VAL A 33 0.05 -16.29 8.28
CA VAL A 33 -1.19 -16.71 7.64
C VAL A 33 -0.95 -16.75 6.13
N LYS A 34 -1.21 -17.89 5.51
CA LYS A 34 -1.07 -18.07 4.06
C LYS A 34 -2.42 -18.36 3.44
N PHE A 35 -2.71 -17.71 2.33
CA PHE A 35 -3.91 -17.96 1.52
C PHE A 35 -3.49 -18.73 0.27
N GLU A 36 -3.98 -19.96 0.11
CA GLU A 36 -3.67 -20.82 -1.05
C GLU A 36 -4.68 -20.69 -2.19
N ASP A 37 -5.86 -20.13 -1.91
CA ASP A 37 -6.94 -20.00 -2.89
C ASP A 37 -6.72 -18.82 -3.84
N LEU A 38 -6.87 -19.06 -5.15
CA LEU A 38 -6.86 -18.00 -6.16
C LEU A 38 -7.99 -17.00 -5.84
N PRO A 39 -7.70 -15.70 -5.71
CA PRO A 39 -8.71 -14.71 -5.37
C PRO A 39 -9.80 -14.69 -6.44
N ALA A 40 -11.05 -14.45 -6.03
CA ALA A 40 -12.14 -14.14 -6.95
C ALA A 40 -11.69 -13.04 -7.92
N ASP A 41 -12.04 -13.18 -9.21
CA ASP A 41 -11.55 -12.37 -10.33
C ASP A 41 -11.18 -10.94 -9.93
N VAL A 42 -9.92 -10.55 -10.22
CA VAL A 42 -9.38 -9.23 -9.92
C VAL A 42 -10.18 -8.16 -10.69
N LYS A 43 -11.21 -7.60 -10.06
CA LYS A 43 -12.02 -6.51 -10.61
C LYS A 43 -11.35 -5.16 -10.32
N ILE A 44 -10.41 -4.78 -11.19
CA ILE A 44 -9.84 -3.43 -11.18
C ILE A 44 -10.79 -2.49 -11.95
N PRO A 45 -11.28 -1.39 -11.34
CA PRO A 45 -12.10 -0.41 -12.05
C PRO A 45 -11.37 0.15 -13.28
N SER A 46 -12.07 0.32 -14.41
CA SER A 46 -11.47 0.81 -15.67
C SER A 46 -10.69 2.12 -15.50
N LYS A 47 -11.23 3.06 -14.72
CA LYS A 47 -10.55 4.33 -14.40
C LYS A 47 -9.24 4.12 -13.63
N ALA A 48 -9.13 3.07 -12.83
CA ALA A 48 -7.88 2.74 -12.13
C ALA A 48 -6.86 2.15 -13.11
N TRP A 49 -7.28 1.35 -14.09
CA TRP A 49 -6.39 0.84 -15.14
C TRP A 49 -5.70 1.94 -15.94
N ASP A 50 -6.45 2.98 -16.34
CA ASP A 50 -5.87 4.12 -17.05
C ASP A 50 -4.76 4.80 -16.24
N LEU A 51 -4.93 4.86 -14.92
CA LEU A 51 -3.95 5.42 -14.01
C LEU A 51 -2.78 4.46 -13.76
N LEU A 52 -3.00 3.15 -13.69
CA LEU A 52 -1.92 2.16 -13.54
C LEU A 52 -1.07 2.04 -14.80
N SER A 53 -1.59 2.44 -15.97
CA SER A 53 -0.82 2.46 -17.21
C SER A 53 0.29 3.53 -17.17
N PHE A 54 1.54 3.08 -17.22
CA PHE A 54 2.69 3.95 -17.42
C PHE A 54 2.72 4.37 -18.89
N LYS A 55 2.03 5.48 -19.21
CA LYS A 55 2.17 6.14 -20.51
C LYS A 55 3.61 6.62 -20.63
N GLU A 56 4.27 6.30 -21.74
CA GLU A 56 5.61 6.81 -22.01
C GLU A 56 5.56 8.35 -22.08
N PRO A 57 6.57 9.06 -21.55
CA PRO A 57 6.70 10.48 -21.81
C PRO A 57 6.82 10.66 -23.33
N SER A 58 5.85 11.32 -23.93
CA SER A 58 5.94 11.73 -25.34
C SER A 58 7.21 12.55 -25.51
N ALA A 59 8.18 11.99 -26.22
CA ALA A 59 9.39 12.70 -26.59
C ALA A 59 9.04 13.98 -27.36
N GLY A 60 9.53 15.11 -26.88
CA GLY A 60 9.79 16.35 -27.64
C GLY A 60 8.73 16.83 -28.62
N GLY A 61 7.80 17.66 -28.15
CA GLY A 61 7.13 18.63 -29.03
C GLY A 61 8.00 19.88 -29.17
N GLU A 62 8.89 19.91 -30.17
CA GLU A 62 9.49 21.15 -30.67
C GLU A 62 8.43 22.01 -31.37
N ALA A 63 8.55 23.31 -31.19
CA ALA A 63 7.68 24.32 -31.77
C ALA A 63 7.85 24.43 -33.29
N ALA A 64 6.75 24.59 -34.02
CA ALA A 64 6.75 25.29 -35.31
C ALA A 64 5.41 26.01 -35.53
N HIS A 65 5.51 27.33 -35.72
CA HIS A 65 4.51 28.21 -36.29
C HIS A 65 4.08 27.75 -37.70
N GLY A 66 2.81 27.95 -38.07
CA GLY A 66 2.38 27.98 -39.47
C GLY A 66 0.89 27.71 -39.64
N GLY A 67 0.11 28.74 -39.98
CA GLY A 67 -1.32 28.63 -40.26
C GLY A 67 -1.64 28.02 -41.62
N GLY A 68 -2.92 27.65 -41.80
CA GLY A 68 -3.49 27.24 -43.08
C GLY A 68 -4.83 26.55 -42.92
N GLU A 69 -5.91 27.24 -43.29
CA GLU A 69 -7.25 26.69 -43.50
C GLU A 69 -7.24 25.64 -44.63
N GLY A 70 -7.97 24.55 -44.45
CA GLY A 70 -8.13 23.52 -45.49
C GLY A 70 -9.01 22.36 -45.03
N HIS A 71 -10.25 22.35 -45.52
CA HIS A 71 -11.26 21.33 -45.32
C HIS A 71 -11.02 20.15 -46.28
N SER A 72 -10.82 18.92 -45.80
CA SER A 72 -11.09 17.69 -46.58
C SER A 72 -11.17 16.43 -45.71
N GLU A 73 -12.32 15.77 -45.85
CA GLU A 73 -12.74 14.39 -45.62
C GLU A 73 -11.76 13.29 -45.12
N LYS A 74 -12.31 12.51 -44.17
CA LYS A 74 -12.18 11.05 -43.93
C LYS A 74 -10.89 10.34 -44.37
N LYS A 75 -10.15 9.85 -43.38
CA LYS A 75 -9.58 8.49 -43.40
C LYS A 75 -9.96 7.75 -42.11
N GLU A 76 -10.76 6.71 -42.30
CA GLU A 76 -10.85 5.56 -41.41
C GLU A 76 -9.49 4.83 -41.38
N GLY A 77 -9.17 4.21 -40.25
CA GLY A 77 -8.17 3.16 -40.16
C GLY A 77 -6.77 3.63 -39.76
N GLU A 78 -6.57 3.80 -38.45
CA GLU A 78 -5.33 3.36 -37.82
C GLU A 78 -5.63 3.06 -36.35
N ASP A 79 -6.07 1.83 -36.11
CA ASP A 79 -5.94 1.20 -34.80
C ASP A 79 -4.46 1.32 -34.42
N LYS A 80 -4.15 2.26 -33.54
CA LYS A 80 -2.91 2.28 -32.78
C LYS A 80 -2.87 0.97 -32.01
N LYS A 81 -2.24 -0.03 -32.61
CA LYS A 81 -1.78 -1.26 -31.98
C LYS A 81 -0.68 -0.87 -31.00
N GLY A 82 -1.07 -0.21 -29.91
CA GLY A 82 -0.22 -0.02 -28.75
C GLY A 82 0.22 -1.41 -28.32
N SER A 83 1.53 -1.59 -28.16
CA SER A 83 2.07 -2.80 -27.57
C SER A 83 1.30 -3.06 -26.27
N SER A 84 0.49 -4.12 -26.25
CA SER A 84 -0.19 -4.52 -25.03
C SER A 84 0.90 -5.01 -24.10
N LYS A 85 1.37 -4.14 -23.20
CA LYS A 85 2.32 -4.51 -22.15
C LYS A 85 1.76 -5.73 -21.43
N ASP A 86 2.58 -6.76 -21.28
CA ASP A 86 2.14 -8.03 -20.69
C ASP A 86 1.78 -7.81 -19.22
N ILE A 87 0.60 -8.27 -18.79
CA ILE A 87 0.12 -8.05 -17.42
C ILE A 87 0.40 -9.32 -16.62
N VAL A 88 1.22 -9.20 -15.58
CA VAL A 88 1.62 -10.32 -14.73
C VAL A 88 1.03 -10.12 -13.33
N PHE A 89 0.25 -11.09 -12.85
CA PHE A 89 -0.25 -11.07 -11.49
C PHE A 89 0.83 -11.59 -10.53
N SER A 90 1.23 -10.75 -9.57
CA SER A 90 2.29 -11.04 -8.60
C SER A 90 1.73 -11.15 -7.17
N GLU A 91 2.51 -11.79 -6.30
CA GLU A 91 2.18 -11.96 -4.88
C GLU A 91 2.42 -10.66 -4.10
N VAL A 92 1.74 -10.50 -2.97
CA VAL A 92 1.90 -9.36 -2.05
C VAL A 92 1.76 -9.84 -0.61
N THR A 93 2.66 -9.39 0.25
CA THR A 93 2.61 -9.72 1.68
C THR A 93 2.15 -8.50 2.46
N VAL A 94 1.27 -8.71 3.43
CA VAL A 94 0.75 -7.68 4.33
C VAL A 94 1.19 -7.96 5.75
N PHE A 95 1.66 -6.93 6.44
CA PHE A 95 2.10 -7.00 7.83
C PHE A 95 1.17 -6.15 8.69
N LEU A 96 0.67 -6.73 9.78
CA LEU A 96 -0.07 -6.01 10.82
C LEU A 96 0.76 -6.06 12.09
N VAL A 97 1.27 -4.92 12.55
CA VAL A 97 2.17 -4.87 13.73
C VAL A 97 1.60 -3.95 14.79
N GLN A 98 1.45 -4.45 16.01
CA GLN A 98 0.93 -3.65 17.11
C GLN A 98 1.87 -2.47 17.42
N LYS A 99 1.29 -1.29 17.66
CA LYS A 99 2.00 -0.17 18.30
C LYS A 99 1.66 -0.09 19.78
N ASN A 100 0.39 -0.32 20.11
CA ASN A 100 -0.11 -0.37 21.46
C ASN A 100 -0.48 -1.81 21.82
N PRO A 101 -0.24 -2.26 23.06
CA PRO A 101 -0.63 -3.59 23.52
C PRO A 101 -2.13 -3.85 23.31
N ASP A 102 -2.48 -5.11 23.13
CA ASP A 102 -3.85 -5.60 23.01
C ASP A 102 -4.64 -4.95 21.86
N VAL A 103 -4.01 -4.61 20.74
CA VAL A 103 -4.69 -4.11 19.53
C VAL A 103 -4.79 -5.19 18.44
N ILE A 104 -3.70 -5.93 18.22
CA ILE A 104 -3.58 -7.02 17.25
C ILE A 104 -3.53 -8.36 17.99
N LYS A 105 -4.26 -9.37 17.49
CA LYS A 105 -4.18 -10.75 18.01
C LYS A 105 -2.80 -11.33 17.71
N GLY A 106 -1.99 -11.56 18.74
CA GLY A 106 -0.67 -12.17 18.60
C GLY A 106 0.45 -11.17 18.25
N GLU A 107 0.28 -9.90 18.60
CA GLU A 107 1.26 -8.80 18.49
C GLU A 107 1.66 -8.39 17.07
N ALA A 108 1.97 -9.35 16.21
CA ALA A 108 2.18 -9.13 14.79
C ALA A 108 1.70 -10.30 13.94
N VAL A 109 1.16 -9.97 12.77
CA VAL A 109 0.63 -10.93 11.81
C VAL A 109 1.25 -10.65 10.46
N LYS A 110 1.74 -11.70 9.81
CA LYS A 110 2.23 -11.69 8.42
C LYS A 110 1.25 -12.47 7.56
N ILE A 111 0.68 -11.81 6.56
CA ILE A 111 -0.35 -12.35 5.69
C ILE A 111 0.22 -12.44 4.27
N GLU A 112 0.49 -13.65 3.81
CA GLU A 112 0.96 -13.91 2.45
C GLU A 112 -0.25 -14.11 1.54
N LEU A 113 -0.45 -13.16 0.61
CA LEU A 113 -1.51 -13.24 -0.39
C LEU A 113 -0.95 -13.83 -1.69
N PRO A 114 -1.73 -14.67 -2.38
CA PRO A 114 -1.31 -15.32 -3.62
C PRO A 114 -1.16 -14.32 -4.76
N ARG A 115 -0.78 -14.82 -5.95
CA ARG A 115 -0.68 -14.01 -7.17
C ARG A 115 -1.99 -13.28 -7.46
N GLY A 116 -1.88 -11.98 -7.69
CA GLY A 116 -3.03 -11.09 -7.87
C GLY A 116 -3.56 -10.52 -6.57
N GLY A 117 -3.19 -11.08 -5.42
CA GLY A 117 -3.50 -10.58 -4.09
C GLY A 117 -4.78 -11.17 -3.50
N GLY A 118 -5.56 -10.39 -2.74
CA GLY A 118 -6.73 -10.92 -2.03
C GLY A 118 -7.47 -9.95 -1.13
N GLU A 119 -8.37 -10.50 -0.31
CA GLU A 119 -9.16 -9.76 0.68
C GLU A 119 -8.74 -10.15 2.10
N ILE A 120 -8.62 -9.15 2.97
CA ILE A 120 -8.31 -9.27 4.38
C ILE A 120 -9.48 -8.66 5.17
N ASP A 121 -10.23 -9.52 5.86
CA ASP A 121 -11.16 -9.07 6.89
C ASP A 121 -10.38 -8.71 8.15
N ILE A 122 -10.15 -7.42 8.36
CA ILE A 122 -9.29 -6.92 9.43
C ILE A 122 -9.82 -7.30 10.82
N SER A 123 -11.13 -7.47 10.97
CA SER A 123 -11.77 -7.82 12.25
C SER A 123 -11.29 -9.15 12.81
N GLN A 124 -10.84 -10.06 11.94
CA GLN A 124 -10.28 -11.35 12.35
C GLN A 124 -8.97 -11.20 13.12
N TYR A 125 -8.25 -10.08 12.92
CA TYR A 125 -6.94 -9.82 13.50
C TYR A 125 -6.97 -8.81 14.64
N LEU A 126 -8.09 -8.09 14.84
CA LEU A 126 -8.25 -7.11 15.92
C LEU A 126 -8.80 -7.76 17.19
N THR A 127 -8.29 -7.34 18.34
CA THR A 127 -8.77 -7.78 19.68
C THR A 127 -10.00 -7.00 20.16
N GLY A 128 -10.28 -5.82 19.56
CA GLY A 128 -11.24 -4.84 20.05
C GLY A 128 -10.63 -3.78 21.00
N GLY A 129 -9.35 -3.90 21.35
CA GLY A 129 -8.63 -2.91 22.14
C GLY A 129 -8.43 -1.58 21.42
N ARG A 130 -8.26 -0.50 22.20
CA ARG A 130 -8.07 0.86 21.69
C ARG A 130 -6.59 1.18 21.56
N GLY A 131 -6.16 1.57 20.37
CA GLY A 131 -4.79 1.99 20.14
C GLY A 131 -4.48 2.15 18.67
N SER A 132 -3.19 2.11 18.36
CA SER A 132 -2.71 2.13 16.99
C SER A 132 -1.98 0.84 16.65
N PHE A 133 -1.93 0.55 15.36
CA PHE A 133 -1.08 -0.49 14.77
C PHE A 133 -0.56 0.02 13.43
N TYR A 134 0.44 -0.66 12.90
CA TYR A 134 1.02 -0.37 11.60
C TYR A 134 0.60 -1.42 10.59
N VAL A 135 0.34 -0.96 9.37
CA VAL A 135 0.14 -1.81 8.20
C VAL A 135 1.32 -1.64 7.26
N GLY A 136 2.06 -2.71 7.06
CA GLY A 136 3.15 -2.81 6.10
C GLY A 136 2.72 -3.62 4.87
N PHE A 137 3.36 -3.34 3.74
CA PHE A 137 3.17 -4.09 2.51
C PHE A 137 4.53 -4.40 1.90
N GLU A 138 4.72 -5.64 1.49
CA GLU A 138 5.82 -6.04 0.65
C GLU A 138 5.28 -6.51 -0.70
N PHE A 139 5.58 -5.73 -1.72
CA PHE A 139 5.35 -6.10 -3.11
C PHE A 139 6.71 -6.31 -3.77
N PRO A 140 7.20 -7.56 -3.90
CA PRO A 140 8.57 -7.83 -4.33
C PRO A 140 8.97 -7.19 -5.65
N GLU A 141 8.00 -7.03 -6.55
CA GLU A 141 8.20 -6.44 -7.88
C GLU A 141 8.65 -4.98 -7.85
N PHE A 142 8.50 -4.27 -6.72
CA PHE A 142 9.03 -2.92 -6.60
C PHE A 142 10.56 -2.86 -6.61
N LYS A 143 11.27 -3.88 -6.10
CA LYS A 143 12.73 -3.82 -5.92
C LYS A 143 13.51 -3.49 -7.20
N ASP A 144 13.10 -4.10 -8.31
CA ASP A 144 13.81 -4.00 -9.60
C ASP A 144 12.97 -3.32 -10.70
N SER A 145 11.94 -2.58 -10.31
CA SER A 145 11.04 -1.91 -11.25
C SER A 145 11.57 -0.57 -11.73
N THR A 146 11.28 -0.23 -12.99
CA THR A 146 11.60 1.07 -13.58
C THR A 146 10.57 2.13 -13.23
N ALA A 147 9.34 1.71 -12.91
CA ALA A 147 8.28 2.58 -12.45
C ALA A 147 7.37 1.85 -11.45
N GLN A 148 6.88 2.58 -10.46
CA GLN A 148 6.06 2.06 -9.36
C GLN A 148 4.82 2.92 -9.20
N LYS A 149 3.68 2.29 -8.93
CA LYS A 149 2.43 2.98 -8.66
C LYS A 149 1.61 2.26 -7.61
N VAL A 150 1.04 3.04 -6.69
CA VAL A 150 0.08 2.55 -5.71
C VAL A 150 -1.15 3.43 -5.74
N LEU A 151 -2.28 2.83 -6.11
CA LEU A 151 -3.59 3.47 -6.03
C LEU A 151 -4.35 2.92 -4.83
N PHE A 152 -5.17 3.77 -4.22
CA PHE A 152 -6.13 3.36 -3.20
C PHE A 152 -7.53 3.76 -3.64
N VAL A 153 -8.42 2.77 -3.75
CA VAL A 153 -9.84 2.97 -3.99
C VAL A 153 -10.55 2.84 -2.64
N SER A 154 -10.95 3.97 -2.07
CA SER A 154 -11.65 3.96 -0.78
C SER A 154 -13.05 3.38 -0.96
N GLN A 155 -13.39 2.39 -0.13
CA GLN A 155 -14.72 1.77 -0.09
C GLN A 155 -15.38 1.93 1.27
N ALA A 156 -14.83 2.82 2.10
CA ALA A 156 -15.36 3.16 3.41
C ALA A 156 -16.06 4.51 3.37
N ARG A 157 -17.11 4.63 4.18
CA ARG A 157 -17.83 5.89 4.37
C ARG A 157 -16.92 6.90 5.05
N LYS A 158 -17.00 8.14 4.57
CA LYS A 158 -16.39 9.29 5.25
C LYS A 158 -17.13 9.55 6.55
N ARG A 159 -16.41 9.67 7.67
CA ARG A 159 -17.00 9.86 9.00
C ARG A 159 -16.45 11.11 9.66
N LYS A 160 -17.33 11.89 10.29
CA LYS A 160 -16.93 12.96 11.22
C LYS A 160 -16.85 12.36 12.62
N LEU A 161 -15.68 12.42 13.25
CA LEU A 161 -15.44 11.90 14.60
C LEU A 161 -14.85 13.00 15.47
N GLY A 162 -15.70 13.70 16.22
CA GLY A 162 -15.31 14.97 16.85
C GLY A 162 -15.20 16.07 15.79
N ASP A 163 -14.08 16.78 15.76
CA ASP A 163 -13.82 17.86 14.81
C ASP A 163 -13.10 17.42 13.54
N GLU A 164 -12.69 16.14 13.48
CA GLU A 164 -11.93 15.59 12.36
C GLU A 164 -12.80 14.74 11.42
N ILE A 165 -12.42 14.74 10.14
CA ILE A 165 -13.04 13.92 9.10
C ILE A 165 -12.08 12.79 8.74
N PHE A 166 -12.55 11.55 8.84
CA PHE A 166 -11.80 10.35 8.51
C PHE A 166 -12.33 9.70 7.24
N GLY A 167 -11.39 9.19 6.43
CA GLY A 167 -11.66 8.50 5.18
C GLY A 167 -11.87 9.43 3.98
N ALA A 168 -11.66 8.88 2.79
CA ALA A 168 -11.84 9.61 1.54
C ALA A 168 -13.33 9.68 1.14
N GLY A 169 -14.11 8.68 1.52
CA GLY A 169 -15.49 8.49 1.09
C GLY A 169 -15.60 7.44 -0.02
N CYS A 170 -16.82 7.05 -0.35
CA CYS A 170 -17.09 5.96 -1.26
C CYS A 170 -16.52 6.17 -2.67
N ASN A 171 -15.89 5.12 -3.20
CA ASN A 171 -15.40 4.99 -4.57
C ASN A 171 -14.44 6.11 -5.00
N GLN A 172 -13.74 6.70 -4.04
CA GLN A 172 -12.70 7.70 -4.32
C GLN A 172 -11.40 6.99 -4.67
N ILE A 173 -10.88 7.27 -5.87
CA ILE A 173 -9.59 6.75 -6.34
C ILE A 173 -8.51 7.79 -6.00
N LEU A 174 -7.49 7.37 -5.26
CA LEU A 174 -6.39 8.21 -4.82
C LEU A 174 -5.07 7.62 -5.31
N ASP A 175 -4.25 8.44 -5.95
CA ASP A 175 -2.84 8.11 -6.14
C ASP A 175 -2.10 8.35 -4.83
N ILE A 176 -1.73 7.27 -4.15
CA ILE A 176 -1.04 7.32 -2.87
C ILE A 176 0.44 6.97 -3.00
N THR A 177 0.97 6.82 -4.21
CA THR A 177 2.33 6.30 -4.47
C THR A 177 3.38 6.98 -3.61
N LYS A 178 3.46 8.32 -3.61
CA LYS A 178 4.46 9.06 -2.82
C LYS A 178 4.30 8.84 -1.31
N LYS A 179 3.07 8.90 -0.79
CA LYS A 179 2.78 8.72 0.63
C LYS A 179 3.06 7.29 1.07
N TYR A 180 2.68 6.32 0.24
CA TYR A 180 2.95 4.91 0.43
C TYR A 180 4.45 4.65 0.54
N MET A 181 5.25 5.10 -0.43
CA MET A 181 6.70 4.87 -0.44
C MET A 181 7.38 5.50 0.77
N LEU A 182 6.93 6.67 1.21
CA LEU A 182 7.45 7.29 2.43
C LEU A 182 7.09 6.47 3.67
N ALA A 183 5.84 6.00 3.77
CA ALA A 183 5.39 5.20 4.91
C ALA A 183 6.11 3.84 4.98
N MET A 184 6.32 3.15 3.85
CA MET A 184 7.00 1.86 3.82
C MET A 184 8.49 1.94 4.12
N LYS A 185 9.12 3.12 3.94
CA LYS A 185 10.50 3.37 4.42
C LYS A 185 10.59 3.57 5.93
N GLY A 186 9.48 3.92 6.58
CA GLY A 186 9.37 4.17 8.01
C GLY A 186 8.71 3.00 8.74
N GLU A 187 7.71 3.30 9.56
CA GLU A 187 7.01 2.29 10.37
C GLU A 187 5.85 1.60 9.64
N GLY A 188 5.54 1.98 8.41
CA GLY A 188 4.34 1.55 7.69
C GLY A 188 3.18 2.55 7.83
N LEU A 189 2.00 2.17 7.35
CA LEU A 189 0.79 2.98 7.51
C LEU A 189 0.28 2.87 8.95
N LYS A 190 0.40 3.95 9.72
CA LYS A 190 -0.18 4.02 11.06
C LYS A 190 -1.69 4.17 10.99
N VAL A 191 -2.40 3.22 11.59
CA VAL A 191 -3.87 3.19 11.68
C VAL A 191 -4.30 3.06 13.14
N ASN A 192 -5.57 3.39 13.44
CA ASN A 192 -6.06 3.50 14.82
C ASN A 192 -7.41 2.79 15.01
N THR A 193 -7.53 2.01 16.08
CA THR A 193 -8.74 1.25 16.41
C THR A 193 -9.77 2.03 17.20
N THR A 194 -9.41 3.18 17.79
CA THR A 194 -10.34 3.97 18.60
C THR A 194 -11.48 4.49 17.73
N ARG A 195 -12.72 4.15 18.10
CA ARG A 195 -13.93 4.49 17.33
C ARG A 195 -13.86 4.00 15.88
N GLU A 196 -13.21 2.86 15.68
CA GLU A 196 -13.16 2.15 14.39
C GLU A 196 -12.59 3.04 13.27
N ARG A 197 -11.64 3.94 13.60
CA ARG A 197 -11.04 4.88 12.62
C ARG A 197 -10.35 4.14 11.48
N TYR A 198 -9.72 3.00 11.77
CA TYR A 198 -9.08 2.14 10.77
C TYR A 198 -10.04 1.77 9.63
N ALA A 199 -11.32 1.50 9.92
CA ALA A 199 -12.28 1.11 8.90
C ALA A 199 -12.44 2.23 7.86
N SER A 200 -12.51 3.49 8.30
CA SER A 200 -12.60 4.64 7.38
C SER A 200 -11.32 4.96 6.63
N THR A 201 -10.14 4.66 7.19
CA THR A 201 -8.85 5.01 6.57
C THR A 201 -8.25 3.91 5.72
N LEU A 202 -8.45 2.65 6.12
CA LEU A 202 -7.86 1.46 5.49
C LEU A 202 -8.90 0.73 4.62
N GLY A 203 -10.19 0.86 4.93
CA GLY A 203 -11.26 0.16 4.22
C GLY A 203 -11.34 0.55 2.75
N GLY A 204 -11.06 -0.42 1.88
CA GLY A 204 -10.93 -0.21 0.45
C GLY A 204 -9.94 -1.15 -0.22
N LEU A 205 -9.57 -0.81 -1.45
CA LEU A 205 -8.73 -1.60 -2.33
C LEU A 205 -7.42 -0.86 -2.61
N PHE A 206 -6.30 -1.44 -2.19
CA PHE A 206 -4.97 -1.05 -2.62
C PHE A 206 -4.62 -1.78 -3.91
N LEU A 207 -4.16 -1.05 -4.90
CA LEU A 207 -3.73 -1.57 -6.20
C LEU A 207 -2.25 -1.23 -6.36
N PHE A 208 -1.44 -2.26 -6.57
CA PHE A 208 0.00 -2.16 -6.75
C PHE A 208 0.33 -2.41 -8.21
N SER A 209 1.21 -1.59 -8.79
CA SER A 209 1.71 -1.80 -10.14
C SER A 209 3.19 -1.45 -10.26
N ALA A 210 3.95 -2.35 -10.86
CA ALA A 210 5.38 -2.22 -11.09
C ALA A 210 5.70 -2.50 -12.56
N GLN A 211 6.41 -1.60 -13.23
CA GLN A 211 6.90 -1.83 -14.59
C GLN A 211 8.26 -2.53 -14.55
N LYS A 212 8.38 -3.69 -15.19
CA LYS A 212 9.62 -4.46 -15.33
C LYS A 212 9.79 -4.88 -16.79
N GLY A 213 10.70 -4.19 -17.49
CA GLY A 213 10.81 -4.33 -18.95
C GLY A 213 9.50 -3.97 -19.64
N ASP A 214 9.00 -4.90 -20.44
CA ASP A 214 7.74 -4.77 -21.21
C ASP A 214 6.51 -5.29 -20.46
N SER A 215 6.70 -5.80 -19.24
CA SER A 215 5.62 -6.32 -18.40
C SER A 215 5.22 -5.32 -17.30
N ILE A 216 3.92 -5.31 -16.98
CA ILE A 216 3.36 -4.62 -15.84
C ILE A 216 2.93 -5.69 -14.82
N HIS A 217 3.62 -5.71 -13.70
CA HIS A 217 3.24 -6.58 -12.59
C HIS A 217 2.19 -5.89 -11.73
N VAL A 218 1.14 -6.61 -11.36
CA VAL A 218 0.04 -6.08 -10.56
C VAL A 218 -0.34 -7.01 -9.41
N ALA A 219 -0.77 -6.41 -8.30
CA ALA A 219 -1.39 -7.09 -7.18
C ALA A 219 -2.45 -6.17 -6.54
N GLN A 220 -3.40 -6.75 -5.81
CA GLN A 220 -4.37 -5.97 -5.07
C GLN A 220 -4.56 -6.47 -3.63
N VAL A 221 -4.82 -5.55 -2.70
CA VAL A 221 -5.19 -5.91 -1.33
C VAL A 221 -6.46 -5.17 -0.96
N ARG A 222 -7.53 -5.91 -0.69
CA ARG A 222 -8.78 -5.36 -0.17
C ARG A 222 -8.83 -5.52 1.33
N PHE A 223 -9.11 -4.44 2.05
CA PHE A 223 -9.44 -4.51 3.48
C PHE A 223 -10.93 -4.36 3.68
N THR A 224 -11.53 -5.31 4.39
CA THR A 224 -12.92 -5.32 4.83
C THR A 224 -12.99 -5.45 6.36
N ASP A 225 -14.19 -5.25 6.92
CA ASP A 225 -14.46 -5.47 8.34
C ASP A 225 -15.86 -6.07 8.49
N SER A 226 -15.93 -7.37 8.77
CA SER A 226 -17.21 -8.08 8.93
C SER A 226 -17.98 -7.71 10.20
N GLN A 227 -17.31 -7.13 11.21
CA GLN A 227 -17.96 -6.67 12.45
C GLN A 227 -18.61 -5.29 12.28
N HIS A 228 -18.14 -4.48 11.32
CA HIS A 228 -18.66 -3.14 11.07
C HIS A 228 -19.01 -2.88 9.59
N PRO A 229 -19.87 -3.72 8.97
CA PRO A 229 -20.19 -3.61 7.54
C PRO A 229 -20.86 -2.28 7.19
N ASN A 230 -21.56 -1.67 8.15
CA ASN A 230 -22.22 -0.37 7.99
C ASN A 230 -21.24 0.80 7.80
N LEU A 231 -19.95 0.62 8.09
CA LEU A 231 -18.90 1.61 7.85
C LEU A 231 -18.40 1.58 6.39
N PHE A 232 -18.77 0.56 5.64
CA PHE A 232 -18.40 0.37 4.24
C PHE A 232 -19.53 0.82 3.31
N CYS A 233 -19.16 1.06 2.06
CA CYS A 233 -20.08 1.43 0.99
C CYS A 233 -20.61 0.15 0.34
N GLU A 234 -21.84 0.18 -0.13
CA GLU A 234 -22.41 -0.94 -0.89
C GLU A 234 -21.76 -0.99 -2.27
N GLY A 235 -21.02 -2.07 -2.54
CA GLY A 235 -20.51 -2.42 -3.87
C GLY A 235 -19.33 -1.61 -4.41
N LEU A 236 -18.68 -2.23 -5.40
CA LEU A 236 -17.94 -1.58 -6.50
C LEU A 236 -18.66 -1.95 -7.79
#